data_AF-A0A1V5XPL5-F1
#
_entry.id   AF-A0A1V5XPL5-F1
#
_cell.length_a   1.000
_cell.length_b   1.000
_cell.length_c   1.000
_cell.angle_alpha   90.00
_cell.angle_beta   90.00
_cell.angle_gamma   90.00
#
_symmetry.space_group_name_H-M   'P 1'
#
loop_
_entity.id
_entity.type
_entity.pdbx_description
1 polymer ?
#
loop_
_entity_poly.entity_id
_entity_poly.type
_entity_poly.pdbx_seq_one_letter_code
_entity_poly.pdbx_strand_id
1 'polypeptide(L)'
;MRINHCLAVLIAGTCLVGCDKSSSSPPSPTVASASASTETAPASTALATATSRLPFPGTEEGAKALLEGFLKSDADRKTMTSSLRPDAADFDAIFTSDVVANARAAYDEKWKEEPVVEAREGQTELQMWKATTEQLRDGSGDASEFPSGYKKIADKLKPGLTFYRFKFVKPGDKHGNAFDGLVFVNGHWVMVSKPYRYL
;
A
#
# COMPACT_ATOMS: atom_id res chain seq x y z
N MET A 1 24.46 -9.20 -29.20
CA MET A 1 25.33 -8.02 -29.02
C MET A 1 25.03 -7.01 -30.12
N ARG A 2 24.36 -5.91 -29.77
CA ARG A 2 24.24 -4.73 -30.64
C ARG A 2 24.48 -3.50 -29.77
N ILE A 3 25.64 -2.92 -30.00
CA ILE A 3 26.11 -1.62 -29.49
C ILE A 3 25.69 -0.60 -30.55
N ASN A 4 25.09 0.52 -30.14
CA ASN A 4 24.94 1.80 -30.86
C ASN A 4 23.91 2.64 -30.08
N HIS A 5 24.06 3.92 -29.79
CA HIS A 5 25.10 4.91 -30.02
C HIS A 5 24.78 6.06 -29.05
N CYS A 6 25.78 6.66 -28.44
CA CYS A 6 25.65 7.88 -27.64
C CYS A 6 25.10 9.04 -28.49
N LEU A 7 24.16 9.81 -27.93
CA LEU A 7 24.01 11.21 -28.31
C LEU A 7 23.76 12.03 -27.03
N ALA A 8 24.84 12.62 -26.53
CA ALA A 8 24.79 13.66 -25.51
C ALA A 8 24.50 14.99 -26.19
N VAL A 9 23.45 15.69 -25.75
CA VAL A 9 23.20 17.08 -26.12
C VAL A 9 23.50 17.94 -24.90
N LEU A 10 24.62 18.67 -24.99
CA LEU A 10 24.98 19.77 -24.11
C LEU A 10 24.17 21.00 -24.56
N ILE A 11 23.42 21.64 -23.65
CA ILE A 11 22.94 23.02 -23.84
C ILE A 11 23.54 23.87 -22.73
N ALA A 12 24.49 24.72 -23.12
CA ALA A 12 24.98 25.85 -22.34
C ALA A 12 24.08 27.06 -22.63
N GLY A 13 23.73 27.84 -21.59
CA GLY A 13 22.86 29.00 -21.74
C GLY A 13 22.90 29.95 -20.54
N THR A 14 24.00 30.70 -20.45
CA THR A 14 24.16 32.11 -20.08
C THR A 14 23.39 32.72 -18.89
N CYS A 15 24.19 33.30 -17.97
CA CYS A 15 23.81 34.16 -16.85
C CYS A 15 23.16 35.48 -17.28
N LEU A 16 22.25 36.00 -16.44
CA LEU A 16 21.94 37.42 -16.34
C LEU A 16 21.98 37.85 -14.87
N VAL A 17 22.85 38.83 -14.61
CA VAL A 17 23.04 39.53 -13.33
C VAL A 17 21.98 40.62 -13.24
N GLY A 18 21.27 40.69 -12.11
CA GLY A 18 20.39 41.81 -11.75
C GLY A 18 20.56 42.15 -10.27
N CYS A 19 21.36 43.17 -9.99
CA CYS A 19 21.40 43.85 -8.70
C CYS A 19 20.17 44.76 -8.59
N ASP A 20 19.40 44.67 -7.50
CA ASP A 20 18.61 45.81 -7.04
C ASP A 20 18.62 45.91 -5.52
N LYS A 21 18.64 47.14 -5.03
CA LYS A 21 19.16 47.58 -3.74
C LYS A 21 18.18 48.58 -3.15
N SER A 22 17.52 48.24 -2.03
CA SER A 22 16.88 49.13 -1.02
C SER A 22 15.75 48.36 -0.33
N SER A 23 15.35 48.56 0.93
CA SER A 23 15.77 49.41 2.03
C SER A 23 14.93 48.96 3.26
N SER A 24 15.48 49.19 4.46
CA SER A 24 14.80 49.50 5.75
C SER A 24 13.83 48.49 6.44
N SER A 25 14.26 48.04 7.62
CA SER A 25 13.48 47.44 8.74
C SER A 25 12.51 48.45 9.40
N PRO A 26 11.56 48.08 10.31
CA PRO A 26 11.85 47.67 11.71
C PRO A 26 10.81 46.65 12.31
N PRO A 27 10.57 46.53 13.64
CA PRO A 27 11.00 45.40 14.48
C PRO A 27 9.87 44.47 14.99
N SER A 28 10.29 43.36 15.62
CA SER A 28 9.53 42.31 16.33
C SER A 28 8.43 42.82 17.27
N PRO A 29 7.43 42.00 17.64
CA PRO A 29 7.61 41.08 18.79
C PRO A 29 6.73 39.82 18.74
N THR A 30 7.23 38.62 19.07
CA THR A 30 6.35 37.49 19.45
C THR A 30 7.15 36.47 20.27
N VAL A 31 6.94 36.58 21.57
CA VAL A 31 6.78 35.53 22.61
C VAL A 31 7.51 34.19 22.46
N ALA A 32 8.35 33.88 23.44
CA ALA A 32 8.58 32.52 23.89
C ALA A 32 8.64 32.52 25.42
N SER A 33 7.57 32.04 26.06
CA SER A 33 7.60 31.61 27.45
C SER A 33 6.94 30.24 27.54
N ALA A 34 7.58 29.40 28.34
CA ALA A 34 7.44 27.96 28.39
C ALA A 34 6.28 27.49 29.30
N SER A 35 6.10 26.16 29.28
CA SER A 35 5.38 25.31 30.25
C SER A 35 3.89 25.10 29.95
N ALA A 36 3.51 23.86 29.66
CA ALA A 36 3.23 22.87 30.69
C ALA A 36 2.59 21.63 30.06
N SER A 37 3.16 20.47 30.39
CA SER A 37 2.53 19.15 30.23
C SER A 37 1.24 19.10 31.05
N THR A 38 0.18 18.53 30.49
CA THR A 38 -0.71 17.65 31.27
C THR A 38 -1.32 16.62 30.33
N GLU A 39 -0.69 15.44 30.38
CA GLU A 39 -1.22 14.15 29.99
C GLU A 39 -2.47 13.85 30.83
N THR A 40 -3.61 13.61 30.19
CA THR A 40 -4.73 12.86 30.78
C THR A 40 -5.50 12.20 29.64
N ALA A 41 -5.14 10.95 29.34
CA ALA A 41 -5.94 10.05 28.53
C ALA A 41 -6.83 9.21 29.47
N PRO A 42 -8.16 9.20 29.31
CA PRO A 42 -8.96 8.14 29.88
C PRO A 42 -8.98 6.92 28.94
N ALA A 43 -8.52 5.82 29.51
CA ALA A 43 -8.82 4.42 29.25
C ALA A 43 -9.73 4.08 28.05
N SER A 44 -9.12 3.53 27.00
CA SER A 44 -9.80 2.71 26.00
C SER A 44 -10.07 1.33 26.59
N THR A 45 -11.31 1.11 27.05
CA THR A 45 -11.86 -0.24 27.27
C THR A 45 -12.91 -0.48 26.21
N ALA A 46 -12.49 -1.04 25.07
CA ALA A 46 -13.39 -1.69 24.13
C ALA A 46 -12.83 -3.08 23.85
N LEU A 47 -13.50 -4.06 24.46
CA LEU A 47 -13.38 -5.48 24.18
C LEU A 47 -13.69 -5.72 22.69
N ALA A 48 -12.66 -5.91 21.88
CA ALA A 48 -12.78 -6.52 20.57
C ALA A 48 -12.20 -7.94 20.67
N THR A 49 -13.02 -8.93 20.33
CA THR A 49 -12.63 -10.32 20.16
C THR A 49 -11.53 -10.39 19.11
N ALA A 50 -10.28 -10.36 19.54
CA ALA A 50 -9.12 -10.38 18.66
C ALA A 50 -8.97 -11.79 18.08
N THR A 51 -9.60 -12.04 16.92
CA THR A 51 -9.05 -13.03 15.98
C THR A 51 -7.57 -12.72 15.83
N SER A 52 -6.69 -13.69 16.06
CA SER A 52 -5.24 -13.50 16.06
C SER A 52 -4.79 -12.92 14.71
N ARG A 53 -4.56 -11.60 14.68
CA ARG A 53 -4.05 -10.87 13.51
C ARG A 53 -2.53 -11.02 13.49
N LEU A 54 -1.96 -11.18 12.30
CA LEU A 54 -0.52 -11.38 12.18
C LEU A 54 0.26 -10.13 12.66
N PRO A 55 1.32 -10.29 13.45
CA PRO A 55 2.00 -9.19 14.15
C PRO A 55 3.00 -8.42 13.26
N PHE A 56 2.68 -8.24 11.98
CA PHE A 56 3.56 -7.52 11.05
C PHE A 56 3.23 -6.02 11.05
N PRO A 57 4.24 -5.14 11.14
CA PRO A 57 4.00 -3.70 11.10
C PRO A 57 3.42 -3.28 9.74
N GLY A 58 2.71 -2.15 9.71
CA GLY A 58 2.15 -1.55 8.49
C GLY A 58 3.18 -0.85 7.60
N THR A 59 4.35 -1.46 7.42
CA THR A 59 5.44 -0.94 6.59
C THR A 59 5.71 -1.88 5.41
N GLU A 60 6.54 -1.44 4.47
CA GLU A 60 6.96 -2.29 3.35
C GLU A 60 7.72 -3.54 3.82
N GLU A 61 8.56 -3.39 4.84
CA GLU A 61 9.28 -4.50 5.45
C GLU A 61 8.31 -5.47 6.13
N GLY A 62 7.25 -4.95 6.76
CA GLY A 62 6.18 -5.77 7.33
C GLY A 62 5.40 -6.54 6.27
N ALA A 63 5.05 -5.90 5.15
CA ALA A 63 4.43 -6.57 4.00
C ALA A 63 5.34 -7.67 3.45
N LYS A 64 6.63 -7.36 3.28
CA LYS A 64 7.62 -8.32 2.80
C LYS A 64 7.76 -9.52 3.74
N ALA A 65 7.91 -9.29 5.05
CA ALA A 65 8.04 -10.35 6.04
C ALA A 65 6.79 -11.24 6.12
N LEU A 66 5.60 -10.65 6.01
CA LEU A 66 4.33 -11.38 5.89
C LEU A 66 4.34 -12.30 4.66
N LEU A 67 4.69 -11.75 3.50
CA LEU A 67 4.65 -12.46 2.21
C LEU A 67 5.73 -13.55 2.10
N GLU A 68 6.94 -13.30 2.61
CA GLU A 68 8.00 -14.31 2.72
C GLU A 68 7.59 -15.47 3.66
N GLY A 69 6.71 -15.21 4.63
CA GLY A 69 6.11 -16.26 5.45
C GLY A 69 5.38 -17.33 4.62
N PHE A 70 4.72 -16.95 3.52
CA PHE A 70 4.02 -17.90 2.64
C PHE A 70 4.96 -18.79 1.80
N LEU A 71 6.22 -18.39 1.64
CA LEU A 71 7.25 -19.14 0.93
C LEU A 71 7.88 -20.25 1.77
N LYS A 72 7.71 -20.23 3.09
CA LYS A 72 8.25 -21.27 3.97
C LYS A 72 7.59 -22.61 3.67
N SER A 73 8.39 -23.68 3.69
CA SER A 73 7.92 -25.04 3.39
C SER A 73 6.93 -25.58 4.42
N ASP A 74 7.01 -25.09 5.66
CA ASP A 74 6.16 -25.45 6.81
C ASP A 74 5.05 -24.43 7.07
N ALA A 75 4.83 -23.47 6.16
CA ALA A 75 3.81 -22.43 6.34
C ALA A 75 2.39 -23.02 6.37
N ASP A 76 1.62 -22.69 7.40
CA ASP A 76 0.18 -22.89 7.39
C ASP A 76 -0.51 -21.78 6.57
N ARG A 77 -0.47 -21.97 5.24
CA ARG A 77 -0.98 -20.99 4.27
C ARG A 77 -2.47 -20.73 4.41
N LYS A 78 -3.25 -21.74 4.86
CA LYS A 78 -4.70 -21.56 5.06
C LYS A 78 -4.97 -20.64 6.24
N THR A 79 -4.32 -20.89 7.37
CA THR A 79 -4.44 -20.02 8.55
C THR A 79 -3.92 -18.62 8.25
N MET A 80 -2.76 -18.50 7.61
CA MET A 80 -2.22 -17.20 7.21
C MET A 80 -3.15 -16.46 6.26
N THR A 81 -3.70 -17.11 5.23
CA THR A 81 -4.64 -16.44 4.31
C THR A 81 -5.93 -16.03 5.02
N SER A 82 -6.47 -16.88 5.90
CA SER A 82 -7.67 -16.57 6.67
C SER A 82 -7.50 -15.34 7.56
N SER A 83 -6.29 -15.13 8.11
CA SER A 83 -5.98 -13.94 8.90
C SER A 83 -5.98 -12.63 8.10
N LEU A 84 -5.93 -12.71 6.77
CA LEU A 84 -6.00 -11.56 5.86
C LEU A 84 -7.44 -11.22 5.44
N ARG A 85 -8.44 -11.94 5.95
CA ARG A 85 -9.84 -11.64 5.65
C ARG A 85 -10.20 -10.26 6.22
N PRO A 86 -10.64 -9.30 5.40
CA PRO A 86 -11.09 -8.01 5.89
C PRO A 86 -12.38 -8.16 6.71
N ASP A 87 -12.50 -7.38 7.78
CA ASP A 87 -13.76 -7.19 8.49
C ASP A 87 -14.54 -5.98 7.96
N ALA A 88 -15.71 -5.69 8.54
CA ALA A 88 -16.53 -4.56 8.12
C ALA A 88 -15.78 -3.21 8.22
N ALA A 89 -15.06 -2.95 9.31
CA ALA A 89 -14.34 -1.70 9.52
C ALA A 89 -13.19 -1.53 8.50
N ASP A 90 -12.60 -2.64 8.04
CA ASP A 90 -11.59 -2.61 6.99
C ASP A 90 -12.16 -2.14 5.67
N PHE A 91 -13.36 -2.59 5.29
CA PHE A 91 -14.03 -2.09 4.10
C PHE A 91 -14.34 -0.59 4.19
N ASP A 92 -14.77 -0.10 5.36
CA ASP A 92 -14.97 1.32 5.57
C ASP A 92 -13.65 2.10 5.49
N ALA A 93 -12.53 1.51 5.92
CA ALA A 93 -11.21 2.15 5.83
C ALA A 93 -10.64 2.17 4.40
N ILE A 94 -11.05 1.23 3.55
CA ILE A 94 -10.51 1.06 2.19
C ILE A 94 -11.35 1.79 1.15
N PHE A 95 -12.67 1.68 1.23
CA PHE A 95 -13.58 2.11 0.18
C PHE A 95 -14.35 3.38 0.56
N THR A 96 -14.75 4.12 -0.47
CA THR A 96 -15.71 5.21 -0.38
C THR A 96 -17.11 4.69 -0.02
N SER A 97 -17.92 5.55 0.59
CA SER A 97 -19.23 5.16 1.15
C SER A 97 -20.23 4.69 0.10
N ASP A 98 -20.13 5.16 -1.14
CA ASP A 98 -21.03 4.79 -2.23
C ASP A 98 -20.83 3.35 -2.73
N VAL A 99 -19.66 2.75 -2.48
CA VAL A 99 -19.36 1.39 -2.96
C VAL A 99 -19.12 0.36 -1.85
N VAL A 100 -18.98 0.80 -0.59
CA VAL A 100 -18.59 -0.09 0.51
C VAL A 100 -19.54 -1.27 0.72
N ALA A 101 -20.85 -1.05 0.55
CA ALA A 101 -21.85 -2.11 0.67
C ALA A 101 -21.68 -3.19 -0.41
N ASN A 102 -21.45 -2.77 -1.65
CA ASN A 102 -21.22 -3.68 -2.78
C ASN A 102 -19.89 -4.43 -2.61
N ALA A 103 -18.83 -3.74 -2.17
CA ALA A 103 -17.55 -4.37 -1.86
C ALA A 103 -17.71 -5.47 -0.81
N ARG A 104 -18.33 -5.15 0.33
CA ARG A 104 -18.59 -6.12 1.42
C ARG A 104 -19.30 -7.37 0.92
N ALA A 105 -20.44 -7.19 0.24
CA ALA A 105 -21.23 -8.31 -0.27
C ALA A 105 -20.43 -9.20 -1.23
N ALA A 106 -19.70 -8.59 -2.17
CA ALA A 106 -18.89 -9.34 -3.12
C ALA A 106 -17.76 -10.13 -2.45
N TYR A 107 -17.10 -9.54 -1.45
CA TYR A 107 -16.04 -10.23 -0.72
C TYR A 107 -16.57 -11.28 0.25
N ASP A 108 -17.71 -11.07 0.89
CA ASP A 108 -18.33 -12.09 1.74
C ASP A 108 -18.65 -13.36 0.94
N GLU A 109 -19.19 -13.23 -0.28
CA GLU A 109 -19.37 -14.36 -1.18
C GLU A 109 -18.03 -15.02 -1.55
N LYS A 110 -17.02 -14.22 -1.94
CA LYS A 110 -15.70 -14.72 -2.33
C LYS A 110 -14.98 -15.48 -1.20
N TRP A 111 -15.09 -15.00 0.03
CA TRP A 111 -14.43 -15.64 1.18
C TRP A 111 -15.12 -16.93 1.63
N LYS A 112 -16.31 -17.29 1.11
CA LYS A 112 -16.90 -18.63 1.28
C LYS A 112 -16.12 -19.72 0.55
N GLU A 113 -15.38 -19.37 -0.49
CA GLU A 113 -14.51 -20.29 -1.23
C GLU A 113 -13.20 -20.58 -0.49
N GLU A 114 -12.96 -19.93 0.67
CA GLU A 114 -11.74 -20.06 1.47
C GLU A 114 -10.46 -19.91 0.61
N PRO A 115 -10.26 -18.73 -0.02
CA PRO A 115 -9.13 -18.54 -0.91
C PRO A 115 -7.82 -18.78 -0.16
N VAL A 116 -6.83 -19.33 -0.87
CA VAL A 116 -5.49 -19.59 -0.32
C VAL A 116 -4.46 -18.82 -1.13
N VAL A 117 -3.70 -17.96 -0.45
CA VAL A 117 -2.50 -17.34 -1.00
C VAL A 117 -1.39 -18.37 -0.92
N GLU A 118 -0.88 -18.78 -2.07
CA GLU A 118 0.19 -19.78 -2.11
C GLU A 118 1.15 -19.58 -3.27
N ALA A 119 2.40 -19.92 -3.00
CA ALA A 119 3.41 -20.19 -3.99
C ALA A 119 3.20 -21.60 -4.56
N ARG A 120 3.29 -21.73 -5.88
CA ARG A 120 3.28 -23.03 -6.56
C ARG A 120 4.64 -23.72 -6.43
N GLU A 121 4.69 -25.00 -6.79
CA GLU A 121 5.93 -25.77 -6.78
C GLU A 121 7.08 -25.06 -7.53
N GLY A 122 8.22 -24.94 -6.84
CA GLY A 122 9.42 -24.27 -7.34
C GLY A 122 9.38 -22.73 -7.28
N GLN A 123 8.27 -22.10 -6.88
CA GLN A 123 8.21 -20.66 -6.66
C GLN A 123 8.76 -20.32 -5.28
N THR A 124 10.01 -19.88 -5.22
CA THR A 124 10.75 -19.61 -3.97
C THR A 124 11.16 -18.15 -3.82
N GLU A 125 10.88 -17.31 -4.81
CA GLU A 125 11.20 -15.88 -4.79
C GLU A 125 9.93 -15.03 -4.73
N LEU A 126 10.03 -13.92 -4.01
CA LEU A 126 9.00 -12.89 -3.91
C LEU A 126 9.38 -11.70 -4.77
N GLN A 127 8.48 -11.29 -5.67
CA GLN A 127 8.51 -9.97 -6.29
C GLN A 127 7.35 -9.15 -5.73
N MET A 128 7.61 -7.92 -5.32
CA MET A 128 6.63 -7.05 -4.67
C MET A 128 6.74 -5.63 -5.23
N TRP A 129 5.59 -5.00 -5.42
CA TRP A 129 5.43 -3.63 -5.88
C TRP A 129 4.40 -2.93 -5.01
N LYS A 130 4.51 -1.61 -4.89
CA LYS A 130 3.56 -0.82 -4.10
C LYS A 130 3.12 0.45 -4.83
N ALA A 131 1.87 0.82 -4.64
CA ALA A 131 1.35 2.08 -5.15
C ALA A 131 0.37 2.69 -4.16
N THR A 132 0.44 4.01 -3.96
CA THR A 132 -0.59 4.72 -3.22
C THR A 132 -1.87 4.85 -4.04
N THR A 133 -3.01 5.14 -3.40
CA THR A 133 -4.27 5.46 -4.10
C THR A 133 -4.08 6.53 -5.18
N GLU A 134 -3.28 7.56 -4.89
CA GLU A 134 -2.96 8.65 -5.81
C GLU A 134 -2.10 8.17 -6.98
N GLN A 135 -1.07 7.36 -6.71
CA GLN A 135 -0.25 6.76 -7.76
C GLN A 135 -1.07 5.85 -8.67
N LEU A 136 -2.01 5.07 -8.14
CA LEU A 136 -2.93 4.23 -8.91
C LEU A 136 -3.86 5.06 -9.81
N ARG A 137 -4.39 6.17 -9.30
CA ARG A 137 -5.22 7.12 -10.07
C ARG A 137 -4.42 7.75 -11.21
N ASP A 138 -3.24 8.27 -10.89
CA ASP A 138 -2.45 9.08 -11.81
C ASP A 138 -1.65 8.18 -12.78
N GLY A 139 -1.42 6.91 -12.42
CA GLY A 139 -0.61 5.96 -13.18
C GLY A 139 0.89 6.20 -13.02
N SER A 140 1.33 6.60 -11.83
CA SER A 140 2.73 6.92 -11.50
C SER A 140 3.35 5.91 -10.52
N GLY A 141 4.65 6.02 -10.25
CA GLY A 141 5.36 5.05 -9.40
C GLY A 141 5.24 3.62 -9.97
N ASP A 142 4.99 2.64 -9.10
CA ASP A 142 4.81 1.25 -9.54
C ASP A 142 3.38 0.95 -10.03
N ALA A 143 2.51 1.94 -10.22
CA ALA A 143 1.13 1.69 -10.68
C ALA A 143 1.06 0.98 -12.03
N SER A 144 2.10 1.08 -12.88
CA SER A 144 2.22 0.30 -14.12
C SER A 144 2.32 -1.21 -13.90
N GLU A 145 2.78 -1.62 -12.71
CA GLU A 145 2.86 -3.01 -12.31
C GLU A 145 1.51 -3.51 -11.81
N PHE A 146 0.51 -2.66 -11.54
CA PHE A 146 -0.82 -3.07 -11.11
C PHE A 146 -1.74 -3.41 -12.30
N PRO A 147 -2.76 -4.28 -12.10
CA PRO A 147 -3.79 -4.46 -13.12
C PRO A 147 -4.45 -3.11 -13.46
N SER A 148 -4.70 -2.87 -14.76
CA SER A 148 -5.29 -1.60 -15.22
C SER A 148 -6.66 -1.28 -14.61
N GLY A 149 -7.34 -2.29 -14.04
CA GLY A 149 -8.57 -2.11 -13.26
C GLY A 149 -8.41 -1.20 -12.04
N TYR A 150 -7.24 -1.15 -11.40
CA TYR A 150 -7.02 -0.27 -10.24
C TYR A 150 -7.18 1.21 -10.59
N LYS A 151 -6.67 1.63 -11.74
CA LYS A 151 -6.85 3.01 -12.22
C LYS A 151 -8.32 3.38 -12.40
N LYS A 152 -9.17 2.41 -12.76
CA LYS A 152 -10.61 2.62 -12.98
C LYS A 152 -11.42 2.77 -11.70
N ILE A 153 -10.88 2.33 -10.56
CA ILE A 153 -11.56 2.38 -9.27
C ILE A 153 -10.84 3.29 -8.27
N ALA A 154 -9.80 4.01 -8.69
CA ALA A 154 -8.96 4.77 -7.76
C ALA A 154 -9.74 5.92 -7.08
N ASP A 155 -10.78 6.44 -7.72
CA ASP A 155 -11.75 7.39 -7.18
C ASP A 155 -12.70 6.76 -6.14
N LYS A 156 -12.85 5.43 -6.15
CA LYS A 156 -13.65 4.66 -5.21
C LYS A 156 -12.86 4.19 -3.98
N LEU A 157 -11.54 4.37 -3.98
CA LEU A 157 -10.65 4.06 -2.87
C LEU A 157 -10.45 5.31 -2.00
N LYS A 158 -10.30 5.12 -0.69
CA LYS A 158 -9.93 6.25 0.19
C LYS A 158 -8.49 6.71 -0.11
N PRO A 159 -8.21 8.02 0.01
CA PRO A 159 -6.88 8.57 -0.24
C PRO A 159 -5.86 8.12 0.81
N GLY A 160 -4.57 8.17 0.46
CA GLY A 160 -3.46 7.88 1.37
C GLY A 160 -3.22 6.40 1.69
N LEU A 161 -4.01 5.48 1.11
CA LEU A 161 -3.77 4.04 1.25
C LEU A 161 -2.58 3.62 0.38
N THR A 162 -1.81 2.64 0.87
CA THR A 162 -0.77 1.97 0.08
C THR A 162 -1.19 0.54 -0.21
N PHE A 163 -1.38 0.23 -1.49
CA PHE A 163 -1.66 -1.12 -1.96
C PHE A 163 -0.38 -1.81 -2.39
N TYR A 164 -0.34 -3.11 -2.15
CA TYR A 164 0.74 -3.98 -2.60
C TYR A 164 0.22 -4.99 -3.64
N ARG A 165 1.04 -5.18 -4.66
CA ARG A 165 0.95 -6.29 -5.61
C ARG A 165 2.18 -7.15 -5.44
N PHE A 166 2.02 -8.45 -5.52
CA PHE A 166 3.16 -9.36 -5.45
C PHE A 166 3.00 -10.58 -6.35
N LYS A 167 4.12 -11.26 -6.58
CA LYS A 167 4.19 -12.54 -7.25
C LYS A 167 5.09 -13.49 -6.48
N PHE A 168 4.70 -14.75 -6.42
CA PHE A 168 5.63 -15.83 -6.16
C PHE A 168 6.16 -16.36 -7.48
N VAL A 169 7.47 -16.37 -7.66
CA VAL A 169 8.15 -16.74 -8.92
C VAL A 169 9.22 -17.78 -8.65
N LYS A 170 9.60 -18.51 -9.70
CA LYS A 170 10.81 -19.35 -9.65
C LYS A 170 12.05 -18.46 -9.71
N PRO A 171 13.21 -18.95 -9.22
CA PRO A 171 14.45 -18.19 -9.30
C PRO A 171 14.77 -17.70 -10.71
N GLY A 172 14.93 -16.39 -10.85
CA GLY A 172 15.25 -15.73 -12.14
C GLY A 172 14.05 -15.53 -13.10
N ASP A 173 12.85 -16.03 -12.76
CA ASP A 173 11.65 -15.83 -13.56
C ASP A 173 10.96 -14.50 -13.26
N LYS A 174 10.30 -13.91 -14.26
CA LYS A 174 9.47 -12.70 -14.12
C LYS A 174 7.97 -13.00 -14.05
N HIS A 175 7.60 -14.25 -14.32
CA HIS A 175 6.23 -14.74 -14.36
C HIS A 175 6.02 -15.75 -13.25
N GLY A 176 4.84 -15.69 -12.63
CA GLY A 176 4.51 -16.54 -11.51
C GLY A 176 3.09 -16.31 -11.03
N ASN A 177 2.78 -16.81 -9.83
CA ASN A 177 1.45 -16.68 -9.28
C ASN A 177 1.29 -15.27 -8.71
N ALA A 178 0.37 -14.47 -9.27
CA ALA A 178 0.22 -13.05 -8.98
C ALA A 178 -0.97 -12.79 -8.07
N PHE A 179 -0.75 -11.93 -7.09
CA PHE A 179 -1.76 -11.44 -6.15
C PHE A 179 -1.67 -9.92 -6.07
N ASP A 180 -2.79 -9.30 -5.76
CA ASP A 180 -2.95 -7.86 -5.64
C ASP A 180 -3.95 -7.56 -4.52
N GLY A 181 -3.89 -6.33 -4.00
CA GLY A 181 -4.87 -5.85 -3.02
C GLY A 181 -4.52 -6.13 -1.57
N LEU A 182 -3.24 -6.40 -1.27
CA LEU A 182 -2.76 -6.37 0.11
C LEU A 182 -2.65 -4.92 0.57
N VAL A 183 -3.23 -4.59 1.72
CA VAL A 183 -3.24 -3.23 2.29
C VAL A 183 -3.23 -3.32 3.82
N PHE A 184 -2.60 -2.34 4.48
CA PHE A 184 -2.62 -2.23 5.94
C PHE A 184 -3.62 -1.18 6.38
N VAL A 185 -4.64 -1.58 7.14
CA VAL A 185 -5.68 -0.70 7.70
C VAL A 185 -6.05 -1.18 9.09
N ASN A 186 -6.54 -0.28 9.94
CA ASN A 186 -7.04 -0.62 11.28
C ASN A 186 -6.07 -1.46 12.14
N GLY A 187 -4.76 -1.31 11.92
CA GLY A 187 -3.72 -1.99 12.69
C GLY A 187 -3.35 -3.40 12.19
N HIS A 188 -3.82 -3.84 11.02
CA HIS A 188 -3.46 -5.14 10.46
C HIS A 188 -3.48 -5.18 8.94
N TRP A 189 -2.93 -6.27 8.40
CA TRP A 189 -2.92 -6.56 6.97
C TRP A 189 -4.20 -7.26 6.54
N VAL A 190 -4.78 -6.81 5.42
CA VAL A 190 -5.94 -7.43 4.79
C VAL A 190 -5.74 -7.61 3.29
N MET A 191 -6.46 -8.58 2.73
CA MET A 191 -6.44 -8.89 1.30
C MET A 191 -7.79 -8.58 0.65
N VAL A 192 -7.82 -7.51 -0.14
CA VAL A 192 -8.94 -7.15 -1.02
C VAL A 192 -8.56 -7.41 -2.48
N SER A 193 -8.48 -8.69 -2.84
CA SER A 193 -7.97 -9.08 -4.16
C SER A 193 -8.92 -8.75 -5.33
N LYS A 194 -8.37 -8.03 -6.32
CA LYS A 194 -9.04 -7.59 -7.55
C LYS A 194 -10.35 -6.84 -7.31
N PRO A 195 -10.34 -5.74 -6.52
CA PRO A 195 -11.57 -5.03 -6.15
C PRO A 195 -12.31 -4.47 -7.37
N TYR A 196 -11.57 -4.14 -8.44
CA TYR A 196 -12.09 -3.66 -9.71
C TYR A 196 -12.95 -4.67 -10.50
N ARG A 197 -13.12 -5.90 -10.01
CA ARG A 197 -14.05 -6.88 -10.59
C ARG A 197 -15.48 -6.73 -10.06
N TYR A 198 -15.66 -5.96 -8.98
CA TYR A 198 -16.92 -5.86 -8.25
C TYR A 198 -17.40 -4.40 -8.08
N LEU A 199 -16.57 -3.43 -8.51
CA LEU A 199 -16.74 -2.00 -8.30
C LEU A 199 -16.74 -1.19 -9.60
#